data_AF-A0A923PLB8-F1
#
_entry.id   AF-A0A923PLB8-F1
#
_cell.length_a   1.000
_cell.length_b   1.000
_cell.length_c   1.000
_cell.angle_alpha   90.00
_cell.angle_beta   90.00
_cell.angle_gamma   90.00
#
_symmetry.space_group_name_H-M   'P 1'
#
loop_
_entity.id
_entity.type
_entity.pdbx_description
1 polymer ?
#
loop_
_entity_poly.entity_id
_entity_poly.type
_entity_poly.pdbx_seq_one_letter_code
_entity_poly.pdbx_strand_id
1 'polypeptide(L)'
;MSNPLPPALVLLLFVAACGRSAPGHPPLELDFVEIEDHSGWFLRIHGDGSGSLGHEQLPAHHLHYPLGTFNPRPARRLAEKCAGQGQTPVCTTLRYYVALEDATIACPCTPGTWSAEMMQRALQNMQLAVDAGASERSCRMLRRQWLALR
;
A
#
# COMPACT_ATOMS: atom_id res chain seq x y z
N MET A 1 -36.03 -52.51 -1.00
CA MET A 1 -35.65 -52.43 0.43
C MET A 1 -34.29 -51.75 0.47
N SER A 2 -34.29 -50.44 0.75
CA SER A 2 -33.10 -49.59 0.64
C SER A 2 -32.54 -49.38 2.03
N ASN A 3 -31.35 -49.92 2.31
CA ASN A 3 -30.66 -49.70 3.58
C ASN A 3 -30.18 -48.24 3.66
N PRO A 4 -30.63 -47.44 4.65
CA PRO A 4 -30.08 -46.12 4.83
C PRO A 4 -28.63 -46.24 5.33
N LEU A 5 -27.74 -45.46 4.73
CA LEU A 5 -26.36 -45.34 5.18
C LEU A 5 -26.30 -44.82 6.63
N PRO A 6 -25.41 -45.37 7.47
CA PRO A 6 -25.29 -44.95 8.86
C PRO A 6 -24.85 -43.48 8.95
N PRO A 7 -25.41 -42.70 9.90
CA PRO A 7 -25.13 -41.26 10.05
C PRO A 7 -23.66 -40.94 10.34
N ALA A 8 -22.89 -41.92 10.82
CA ALA A 8 -21.45 -41.81 11.02
C ALA A 8 -20.68 -41.59 9.71
N LEU A 9 -21.18 -42.06 8.56
CA LEU A 9 -20.50 -41.91 7.28
C LEU A 9 -20.67 -40.51 6.68
N VAL A 10 -21.78 -39.83 6.99
CA VAL A 10 -22.06 -38.45 6.53
C VAL A 10 -21.14 -37.46 7.24
N LEU A 11 -20.85 -37.68 8.53
CA LEU A 11 -20.01 -36.79 9.32
C LEU A 11 -18.54 -36.81 8.87
N LEU A 12 -18.03 -37.94 8.37
CA LEU A 12 -16.66 -38.08 7.89
C LEU A 12 -16.38 -37.32 6.57
N LEU A 13 -17.40 -37.11 5.72
CA LEU A 13 -17.26 -36.37 4.47
C LEU A 13 -17.14 -34.85 4.68
N PHE A 14 -17.74 -34.30 5.75
CA PHE A 14 -17.62 -32.87 6.05
C PHE A 14 -16.24 -32.49 6.58
N VAL A 15 -15.56 -33.38 7.32
CA VAL A 15 -14.23 -33.08 7.87
C VAL A 15 -13.14 -33.15 6.78
N ALA A 16 -13.33 -33.97 5.74
CA ALA A 16 -12.39 -34.07 4.63
C ALA A 16 -12.41 -32.85 3.68
N ALA A 17 -13.46 -32.02 3.72
CA ALA A 17 -13.58 -30.83 2.88
C ALA A 17 -12.93 -29.56 3.49
N CYS A 18 -12.63 -29.56 4.79
CA CYS A 18 -12.01 -28.42 5.48
C CYS A 18 -10.47 -28.45 5.51
N GLY A 19 -9.84 -29.46 4.90
CA GLY A 19 -8.38 -29.62 4.87
C GLY A 19 -7.70 -29.08 3.61
N ARG A 20 -8.44 -28.48 2.68
CA ARG A 20 -7.83 -27.85 1.51
C ARG A 20 -7.38 -26.45 1.92
N SER A 21 -6.16 -26.37 2.45
CA SER A 21 -5.43 -25.10 2.54
C SER A 21 -5.67 -24.35 1.24
N ALA A 22 -6.28 -23.16 1.35
CA ALA A 22 -6.40 -22.26 0.20
C ALA A 22 -5.02 -22.21 -0.47
N PRO A 23 -4.94 -22.22 -1.82
CA PRO A 23 -3.65 -22.08 -2.49
C PRO A 23 -2.96 -20.89 -1.83
N GLY A 24 -1.86 -21.18 -1.12
CA GLY A 24 -1.12 -20.20 -0.37
C GLY A 24 -0.79 -19.12 -1.37
N HIS A 25 -1.40 -17.95 -1.21
CA HIS A 25 -0.97 -16.81 -1.99
C HIS A 25 0.53 -16.71 -1.67
N PRO A 26 1.42 -16.70 -2.69
CA PRO A 26 2.83 -16.49 -2.41
C PRO A 26 2.89 -15.26 -1.51
N PRO A 27 3.61 -15.32 -0.38
CA PRO A 27 3.66 -14.20 0.54
C PRO A 27 3.97 -12.96 -0.28
N LEU A 28 3.06 -11.98 -0.23
CA LEU A 28 3.34 -10.69 -0.83
C LEU A 28 4.63 -10.21 -0.18
N GLU A 29 5.69 -10.12 -0.97
CA GLU A 29 7.05 -9.73 -0.55
C GLU A 29 7.08 -8.36 0.19
N LEU A 30 5.97 -7.62 0.12
CA LEU A 30 5.79 -6.22 0.47
C LEU A 30 4.42 -6.02 1.11
N ASP A 31 4.38 -5.69 2.40
CA ASP A 31 3.13 -5.30 3.06
C ASP A 31 2.77 -3.86 2.69
N PHE A 32 3.74 -2.95 2.83
CA PHE A 32 3.66 -1.63 2.26
C PHE A 32 5.02 -0.95 2.09
N VAL A 33 5.05 0.02 1.20
CA VAL A 33 6.08 1.04 1.09
C VAL A 33 5.46 2.39 1.41
N GLU A 34 6.18 3.24 2.12
CA GLU A 34 5.77 4.60 2.44
C GLU A 34 6.77 5.59 1.83
N ILE A 35 6.23 6.60 1.17
CA ILE A 35 6.97 7.69 0.54
C ILE A 35 6.56 8.96 1.27
N GLU A 36 7.52 9.67 1.84
CA GLU A 36 7.28 10.94 2.55
C GLU A 36 8.13 12.04 1.92
N ASP A 37 7.54 13.18 1.61
CA ASP A 37 8.26 14.33 1.08
C ASP A 37 8.41 15.46 2.11
N HIS A 38 9.36 16.35 1.82
CA HIS A 38 9.65 17.55 2.62
C HIS A 38 8.46 18.51 2.84
N SER A 39 7.37 18.38 2.07
CA SER A 39 6.18 19.22 2.22
C SER A 39 5.12 18.60 3.15
N GLY A 40 5.43 17.46 3.78
CA GLY A 40 4.56 16.79 4.74
C GLY A 40 3.51 15.89 4.09
N TRP A 41 3.64 15.60 2.78
CA TRP A 41 2.83 14.57 2.13
C TRP A 41 3.43 13.20 2.36
N PHE A 42 2.56 12.23 2.63
CA PHE A 42 2.95 10.83 2.69
C PHE A 42 2.02 9.97 1.84
N LEU A 43 2.60 9.02 1.12
CA LEU A 43 1.93 8.05 0.28
C LEU A 43 2.35 6.65 0.71
N ARG A 44 1.39 5.86 1.19
CA ARG A 44 1.57 4.44 1.46
C ARG A 44 1.05 3.62 0.29
N ILE A 45 1.85 2.67 -0.20
CA ILE A 45 1.50 1.78 -1.30
C ILE A 45 1.63 0.34 -0.82
N HIS A 46 0.58 -0.46 -0.97
CA HIS A 46 0.55 -1.86 -0.55
C HIS A 46 1.06 -2.79 -1.66
N GLY A 47 1.39 -4.04 -1.32
CA GLY A 47 1.88 -5.03 -2.29
C GLY A 47 0.92 -5.34 -3.44
N ASP A 48 -0.38 -5.14 -3.24
CA ASP A 48 -1.44 -5.28 -4.25
C ASP A 48 -1.60 -4.03 -5.15
N GLY A 49 -0.78 -3.00 -4.93
CA GLY A 49 -0.80 -1.75 -5.68
C GLY A 49 -1.91 -0.78 -5.28
N SER A 50 -2.71 -1.08 -4.26
CA SER A 50 -3.53 -0.08 -3.58
C SER A 50 -2.66 0.90 -2.80
N GLY A 51 -3.23 1.99 -2.32
CA GLY A 51 -2.48 2.92 -1.51
C GLY A 51 -3.34 3.93 -0.76
N SER A 52 -2.69 4.72 0.08
CA SER A 52 -3.32 5.84 0.78
C SER A 52 -2.41 7.06 0.76
N LEU A 53 -2.99 8.21 0.43
CA LEU A 53 -2.32 9.51 0.48
C LEU A 53 -2.85 10.31 1.67
N GLY A 54 -1.95 10.93 2.41
CA GLY A 54 -2.28 11.82 3.51
C GLY A 54 -1.29 12.98 3.62
N HIS A 55 -1.54 13.84 4.60
CA HIS A 55 -0.70 15.00 4.88
C HIS A 55 -0.58 15.20 6.39
N GLU A 56 0.61 15.50 6.89
CA GLU A 56 0.93 15.60 8.33
C GLU A 56 0.04 16.61 9.07
N GLN A 57 -0.22 17.76 8.46
CA GLN A 57 -1.10 18.79 9.05
C GLN A 57 -2.59 18.43 9.03
N LEU A 58 -2.98 17.34 8.35
CA LEU A 58 -4.36 16.88 8.20
C LEU A 58 -4.49 15.40 8.57
N PRO A 59 -4.12 14.98 9.80
CA PRO A 59 -3.99 13.56 10.17
C PRO A 59 -5.32 12.78 10.13
N ALA A 60 -6.45 13.47 10.26
CA ALA A 60 -7.78 12.86 10.14
C ALA A 60 -8.23 12.65 8.68
N HIS A 61 -7.46 13.13 7.71
CA HIS A 61 -7.80 13.09 6.29
C HIS A 61 -6.81 12.23 5.52
N HIS A 62 -7.33 11.18 4.91
CA HIS A 62 -6.59 10.32 4.01
C HIS A 62 -7.47 10.00 2.81
N LEU A 63 -6.81 9.72 1.68
CA LEU A 63 -7.43 9.34 0.43
C LEU A 63 -6.93 7.96 0.03
N HIS A 64 -7.86 7.01 -0.11
CA HIS A 64 -7.55 5.63 -0.51
C HIS A 64 -7.62 5.47 -2.02
N TYR A 65 -6.66 4.75 -2.59
CA TYR A 65 -6.60 4.38 -4.00
C TYR A 65 -6.93 2.89 -4.17
N PRO A 66 -7.65 2.52 -5.24
CA PRO A 66 -8.01 1.14 -5.50
C PRO A 66 -6.79 0.27 -5.83
N LEU A 67 -6.98 -1.05 -5.79
CA LEU A 67 -5.99 -2.06 -6.18
C LEU A 67 -5.38 -1.78 -7.55
N GLY A 68 -4.08 -2.06 -7.72
CA GLY A 68 -3.38 -1.89 -8.99
C GLY A 68 -3.15 -0.44 -9.45
N THR A 69 -3.47 0.56 -8.63
CA THR A 69 -3.21 1.99 -8.96
C THR A 69 -1.71 2.27 -9.10
N PHE A 70 -0.90 1.66 -8.23
CA PHE A 70 0.53 1.85 -8.18
C PHE A 70 1.28 0.54 -8.43
N ASN A 71 2.52 0.64 -8.91
CA ASN A 71 3.41 -0.50 -9.05
C ASN A 71 4.49 -0.43 -7.97
N PRO A 72 4.39 -1.22 -6.88
CA PRO A 72 5.31 -1.14 -5.76
C PRO A 72 6.61 -1.93 -5.99
N ARG A 73 6.73 -2.72 -7.07
CA ARG A 73 7.88 -3.60 -7.33
C ARG A 73 9.25 -2.90 -7.30
N PRO A 74 9.42 -1.64 -7.74
CA PRO A 74 10.70 -0.96 -7.65
C PRO A 74 11.13 -0.63 -6.21
N ALA A 75 10.18 -0.49 -5.28
CA ALA A 75 10.43 0.02 -3.93
C ALA A 75 11.47 -0.78 -3.16
N ARG A 76 11.35 -2.12 -3.14
CA ARG A 76 12.27 -3.01 -2.40
C ARG A 76 13.72 -2.77 -2.84
N ARG A 77 13.99 -2.88 -4.14
CA ARG A 77 15.34 -2.68 -4.69
C ARG A 77 15.87 -1.27 -4.46
N LEU A 78 15.01 -0.25 -4.46
CA LEU A 78 15.41 1.13 -4.19
C LEU A 78 15.74 1.36 -2.72
N ALA A 79 14.94 0.80 -1.81
CA ALA A 79 15.19 0.86 -0.37
C ALA A 79 16.48 0.13 0.01
N GLU A 80 16.73 -1.08 -0.52
CA GLU A 80 17.94 -1.87 -0.27
C GLU A 80 19.21 -1.25 -0.86
N LYS A 81 19.13 -0.62 -2.04
CA LYS A 81 20.29 0.00 -2.72
C LYS A 81 20.55 1.44 -2.30
N CYS A 82 19.80 1.95 -1.33
CA CYS A 82 19.99 3.31 -0.86
C CYS A 82 21.33 3.45 -0.13
N ALA A 83 22.28 4.12 -0.77
CA ALA A 83 23.60 4.39 -0.19
C ALA A 83 23.63 5.63 0.72
N GLY A 84 22.51 6.34 0.90
CA GLY A 84 22.45 7.59 1.68
C GLY A 84 23.26 8.76 1.08
N GLN A 85 23.66 8.67 -0.19
CA GLN A 85 24.69 9.54 -0.80
C GLN A 85 24.18 10.88 -1.38
N GLY A 86 22.99 11.37 -1.01
CA GLY A 86 22.47 12.62 -1.55
C GLY A 86 21.78 13.46 -0.49
N GLN A 87 22.52 14.37 0.15
CA GLN A 87 21.96 15.44 1.01
C GLN A 87 21.39 16.56 0.15
N THR A 88 20.40 16.26 -0.72
CA THR A 88 19.67 17.29 -1.44
C THR A 88 18.62 17.91 -0.51
N PRO A 89 18.42 19.24 -0.52
CA PRO A 89 17.48 19.92 0.39
C PRO A 89 16.01 19.55 0.14
N VAL A 90 15.70 19.06 -1.06
CA VAL A 90 14.43 18.43 -1.41
C VAL A 90 14.70 16.93 -1.50
N CYS A 91 14.22 16.20 -0.52
CA CYS A 91 14.54 14.80 -0.36
C CYS A 91 13.28 14.05 0.07
N THR A 92 13.13 12.83 -0.45
CA THR A 92 11.97 11.98 -0.23
C THR A 92 12.42 10.73 0.52
N THR A 93 11.82 10.51 1.68
CA THR A 93 12.05 9.34 2.50
C THR A 93 11.25 8.18 1.93
N LEU A 94 11.90 7.04 1.74
CA LEU A 94 11.27 5.78 1.35
C LEU A 94 11.42 4.78 2.48
N ARG A 95 10.31 4.31 3.05
CA ARG A 95 10.29 3.27 4.08
C ARG A 95 9.66 2.02 3.51
N TYR A 96 10.34 0.90 3.67
CA TYR A 96 9.90 -0.41 3.22
C TYR A 96 9.68 -1.30 4.43
N TYR A 97 8.48 -1.86 4.56
CA TYR A 97 8.13 -2.74 5.68
C TYR A 97 7.89 -4.18 5.20
N VAL A 98 8.53 -5.13 5.89
CA VAL A 98 8.39 -6.57 5.66
C VAL A 98 7.90 -7.23 6.95
N ALA A 99 6.63 -7.62 7.00
CA ALA A 99 6.06 -8.28 8.18
C ALA A 99 6.68 -9.65 8.46
N LEU A 100 7.09 -10.38 7.41
CA LEU A 100 7.73 -11.69 7.58
C LEU A 100 9.04 -11.63 8.39
N GLU A 101 9.75 -10.50 8.32
CA GLU A 101 11.04 -10.29 8.97
C GLU A 101 10.94 -9.32 10.16
N ASP A 102 9.75 -8.76 10.41
CA ASP A 102 9.51 -7.63 11.33
C ASP A 102 10.54 -6.50 11.13
N ALA A 103 10.84 -6.20 9.86
CA ALA A 103 11.94 -5.33 9.48
C ALA A 103 11.42 -4.09 8.74
N THR A 104 12.00 -2.94 9.09
CA THR A 104 11.83 -1.69 8.33
C THR A 104 13.17 -1.28 7.73
N ILE A 105 13.20 -1.14 6.41
CA ILE A 105 14.33 -0.57 5.68
C ILE A 105 13.94 0.85 5.27
N ALA A 106 14.66 1.85 5.79
CA ALA A 106 14.39 3.25 5.49
C ALA A 106 15.55 3.88 4.70
N CYS A 107 15.20 4.59 3.64
CA CYS A 107 16.10 5.40 2.85
C CYS A 107 15.70 6.87 3.01
N PRO A 108 16.43 7.66 3.83
CA PRO A 108 16.04 9.04 4.14
C PRO A 108 16.07 9.94 2.91
N CYS A 109 16.95 9.69 1.94
CA CYS A 109 16.98 10.41 0.66
C CYS A 109 17.10 9.44 -0.51
N THR A 110 15.94 9.05 -1.03
CA THR A 110 15.87 8.05 -2.10
C THR A 110 16.43 8.63 -3.40
N PRO A 111 17.49 8.02 -3.96
CA PRO A 111 18.00 8.46 -5.25
C PRO A 111 17.02 8.04 -6.36
N GLY A 112 16.63 9.01 -7.19
CA GLY A 112 15.88 8.76 -8.42
C GLY A 112 14.47 9.35 -8.46
N THR A 113 13.84 9.26 -9.64
CA THR A 113 12.56 9.91 -9.92
C THR A 113 11.35 9.11 -9.45
N TRP A 114 11.49 7.80 -9.18
CA TRP A 114 10.34 6.93 -8.91
C TRP A 114 9.50 7.39 -7.72
N SER A 115 10.12 7.72 -6.58
CA SER A 115 9.38 8.15 -5.37
C SER A 115 8.61 9.44 -5.63
N ALA A 116 9.26 10.41 -6.30
CA ALA A 116 8.64 11.67 -6.70
C ALA A 116 7.52 11.47 -7.72
N GLU A 117 7.71 10.59 -8.71
CA GLU A 117 6.70 10.24 -9.71
C GLU A 117 5.47 9.58 -9.08
N MET A 118 5.65 8.68 -8.10
CA MET A 118 4.53 8.05 -7.38
C MET A 118 3.77 9.07 -6.54
N MET A 119 4.48 9.93 -5.80
CA MET A 119 3.85 11.01 -5.04
C MET A 119 3.07 11.96 -5.95
N GLN A 120 3.71 12.43 -7.04
CA GLN A 120 3.07 13.32 -8.00
C GLN A 120 1.86 12.65 -8.66
N ARG A 121 1.96 11.37 -9.01
CA ARG A 121 0.83 10.60 -9.56
C ARG A 121 -0.32 10.51 -8.56
N ALA A 122 -0.06 10.27 -7.28
CA ALA A 122 -1.09 10.27 -6.25
C ALA A 122 -1.75 11.65 -6.15
N LEU A 123 -0.97 12.73 -6.04
CA LEU A 123 -1.49 14.10 -5.97
C LEU A 123 -2.35 14.46 -7.18
N GLN A 124 -1.95 14.05 -8.40
CA GLN A 124 -2.72 14.27 -9.63
C GLN A 124 -3.99 13.43 -9.70
N ASN A 125 -3.97 12.21 -9.17
CA ASN A 125 -5.07 11.25 -9.23
C ASN A 125 -6.07 11.39 -8.06
N MET A 126 -6.01 12.47 -7.28
CA MET A 126 -6.96 12.66 -6.17
C MET A 126 -8.43 12.56 -6.62
N GLN A 127 -8.76 13.07 -7.82
CA GLN A 127 -10.12 13.02 -8.35
C GLN A 127 -10.54 11.59 -8.75
N LEU A 128 -9.63 10.82 -9.35
CA LEU A 128 -9.88 9.41 -9.71
C LEU A 128 -10.24 8.56 -8.49
N ALA A 129 -9.62 8.83 -7.33
CA ALA A 129 -9.94 8.13 -6.09
C ALA A 129 -11.36 8.45 -5.58
N VAL A 130 -11.84 9.70 -5.72
CA VAL A 130 -13.22 10.07 -5.38
C VAL A 130 -14.21 9.34 -6.27
N ASP A 131 -13.95 9.32 -7.57
CA ASP A 131 -14.83 8.66 -8.55
C ASP A 131 -14.91 7.14 -8.32
N ALA A 132 -13.86 6.55 -7.73
CA ALA A 132 -13.80 5.15 -7.30
C ALA A 132 -14.44 4.86 -5.92
N GLY A 133 -15.05 5.86 -5.27
CA GLY A 133 -15.78 5.70 -4.00
C GLY A 133 -15.02 6.10 -2.74
N ALA A 134 -13.91 6.83 -2.83
CA ALA A 134 -13.20 7.34 -1.67
C ALA A 134 -13.93 8.50 -0.96
N SER A 135 -13.50 8.83 0.27
CA SER A 135 -14.11 9.90 1.08
C SER A 135 -13.98 11.28 0.41
N GLU A 136 -15.11 11.78 -0.10
CA GLU A 136 -15.21 13.08 -0.77
C GLU A 136 -14.75 14.25 0.12
N ARG A 137 -15.02 14.18 1.44
CA ARG A 137 -14.57 15.18 2.42
C ARG A 137 -13.04 15.21 2.52
N SER A 138 -12.41 14.05 2.71
CA SER A 138 -10.95 13.97 2.83
C SER A 138 -10.27 14.41 1.54
N CYS A 139 -10.80 14.01 0.38
CA CYS A 139 -10.28 14.48 -0.90
C CYS A 139 -10.34 16.01 -1.03
N ARG A 140 -11.48 16.64 -0.71
CA ARG A 140 -11.60 18.11 -0.79
C ARG A 140 -10.59 18.82 0.09
N MET A 141 -10.38 18.33 1.32
CA MET A 141 -9.43 18.93 2.26
C MET A 141 -7.98 18.77 1.76
N LEU A 142 -7.59 17.57 1.36
CA LEU A 142 -6.26 17.29 0.82
C LEU A 142 -6.00 18.08 -0.47
N ARG A 143 -6.97 18.14 -1.39
CA ARG A 143 -6.84 18.93 -2.62
C ARG A 143 -6.67 20.42 -2.35
N ARG A 144 -7.37 20.98 -1.35
CA ARG A 144 -7.18 22.38 -0.93
C ARG A 144 -5.77 22.61 -0.40
N GLN A 145 -5.26 21.71 0.44
CA GLN A 145 -3.88 21.76 0.94
C GLN A 145 -2.87 21.75 -0.22
N TRP A 146 -3.05 20.86 -1.20
CA TRP A 146 -2.15 20.77 -2.36
C TRP A 146 -2.15 22.05 -3.21
N LEU A 147 -3.33 22.63 -3.44
CA LEU A 147 -3.46 23.87 -4.21
C LEU A 147 -2.87 25.10 -3.49
N ALA A 148 -2.83 25.10 -2.15
CA ALA A 148 -2.28 26.21 -1.36
C ALA A 148 -0.73 26.23 -1.36
N LEU A 149 -0.09 25.12 -1.70
CA LEU A 149 1.37 24.99 -1.76
C LEU A 149 1.96 25.28 -3.17
N ARG A 150 1.12 25.67 -4.13
CA ARG A 150 1.48 26.00 -5.52
C ARG A 150 1.40 27.50 -5.77
#